data_AF-A0A511QLU9-F1
#
_entry.id   AF-A0A511QLU9-F1
#
_cell.length_a   1.000
_cell.length_b   1.000
_cell.length_c   1.000
_cell.angle_alpha   90.00
_cell.angle_beta   90.00
_cell.angle_gamma   90.00
#
_symmetry.space_group_name_H-M   'P 1'
#
loop_
_entity.id
_entity.type
_entity.pdbx_description
1 polymer ?
#
loop_
_entity_poly.entity_id
_entity_poly.type
_entity_poly.pdbx_seq_one_letter_code
_entity_poly.pdbx_strand_id
1 'polypeptide(L)' 'MMTVRDRIEDLEQQIYIACSEGNFETMDMLEQQLEALRGRANHVFEDDPYAIEGRISEGDY' A
#
# COMPACT_ATOMS: atom_id res chain seq x y z
N MET A 1 4.23 13.51 16.12
CA MET A 1 3.00 12.97 15.51
C MET A 1 3.43 11.89 14.56
N MET A 2 3.00 10.64 14.73
CA MET A 2 3.28 9.59 13.75
C MET A 2 2.58 9.95 12.45
N THR A 3 3.35 10.13 11.39
CA THR A 3 2.81 10.47 10.08
C THR A 3 2.27 9.21 9.40
N VAL A 4 1.46 9.39 8.35
CA VAL A 4 1.03 8.25 7.51
C VAL A 4 2.25 7.54 6.91
N ARG A 5 3.35 8.26 6.67
CA ARG A 5 4.63 7.69 6.20
C ARG A 5 5.27 6.80 7.25
N ASP A 6 5.37 7.25 8.51
CA ASP A 6 5.88 6.42 9.62
C ASP A 6 5.09 5.09 9.75
N ARG A 7 3.76 5.15 9.57
CA ARG A 7 2.90 3.95 9.62
C ARG A 7 3.13 3.01 8.44
N ILE A 8 3.43 3.53 7.26
CA ILE A 8 3.75 2.73 6.08
C ILE A 8 5.10 2.04 6.30
N GLU A 9 6.12 2.77 6.74
CA GLU A 9 7.45 2.22 7.02
C GLU A 9 7.41 1.13 8.11
N ASP A 10 6.60 1.33 9.16
CA ASP A 10 6.40 0.33 10.22
C ASP A 10 5.73 -0.95 9.69
N LEU A 11 4.72 -0.83 8.84
CA LEU A 11 4.07 -1.98 8.19
C LEU A 11 5.00 -2.72 7.24
N GLU A 12 5.78 -2.01 6.41
CA GLU A 12 6.77 -2.62 5.51
C GLU A 12 7.84 -3.41 6.30
N GLN A 13 8.27 -2.87 7.45
CA GLN A 13 9.21 -3.56 8.34
C GLN A 13 8.60 -4.82 8.96
N GLN A 14 7.35 -4.76 9.42
CA GLN A 14 6.67 -5.92 9.97
C GLN A 14 6.43 -7.02 8.93
N ILE A 15 6.12 -6.65 7.68
CA ILE A 15 6.00 -7.59 6.56
C ILE A 15 7.32 -8.33 6.33
N TYR A 16 8.45 -7.62 6.35
CA TYR A 16 9.78 -8.23 6.21
C TYR A 16 10.09 -9.24 7.31
N ILE A 17 9.74 -8.90 8.56
CA ILE A 17 9.93 -9.79 9.72
C ILE A 17 9.05 -11.03 9.59
N ALA A 18 7.74 -10.85 9.32
CA ALA A 18 6.79 -11.95 9.14
C ALA A 18 7.19 -12.89 7.99
N CYS A 19 7.71 -12.34 6.90
CA CYS A 19 8.25 -13.11 5.77
C CYS A 19 9.47 -13.96 6.19
N SER A 20 10.37 -13.37 6.98
CA SER A 20 11.56 -14.06 7.50
C SER A 20 11.22 -15.17 8.51
N GLU A 21 10.12 -15.01 9.25
CA GLU A 21 9.59 -16.00 10.19
C GLU A 21 8.69 -17.06 9.51
N GLY A 22 8.37 -16.90 8.22
CA GLY A 22 7.46 -17.78 7.49
C GLY A 22 6.00 -17.66 7.94
N ASN A 23 5.65 -16.57 8.61
CA ASN A 23 4.31 -16.31 9.13
C ASN A 23 3.45 -15.59 8.07
N PHE A 24 2.98 -16.37 7.09
CA PHE A 24 2.22 -15.87 5.95
C PHE A 24 0.84 -15.31 6.32
N GLU A 25 0.19 -15.81 7.38
CA GLU A 25 -1.06 -15.23 7.90
C GLU A 25 -0.84 -13.78 8.35
N THR A 26 0.25 -13.54 9.08
CA THR A 26 0.57 -12.19 9.56
C THR A 26 1.00 -11.28 8.41
N MET A 27 1.78 -11.81 7.46
CA MET A 27 2.17 -11.10 6.25
C MET A 27 0.95 -10.61 5.46
N ASP A 28 -0.02 -11.49 5.20
CA ASP A 28 -1.24 -11.17 4.43
C ASP A 28 -2.08 -10.08 5.12
N MET A 29 -2.24 -10.17 6.45
CA MET A 29 -2.94 -9.15 7.23
C MET A 29 -2.22 -7.79 7.21
N LEU A 30 -0.88 -7.79 7.20
CA LEU A 30 -0.08 -6.56 7.15
C LEU A 30 -0.10 -5.94 5.74
N GLU A 31 -0.07 -6.77 4.68
CA GLU A 31 -0.18 -6.31 3.30
C GLU A 31 -1.55 -5.65 3.05
N GLN A 32 -2.65 -6.26 3.51
CA GLN A 32 -3.98 -5.65 3.41
C GLN A 32 -4.06 -4.30 4.15
N GLN A 33 -3.39 -4.16 5.30
CA GLN A 33 -3.33 -2.90 6.03
C GLN A 33 -2.49 -1.85 5.32
N LEU A 34 -1.36 -2.25 4.73
CA LEU A 34 -0.50 -1.40 3.92
C LEU A 34 -1.25 -0.89 2.70
N GLU A 35 -1.97 -1.76 2.00
CA GLU A 35 -2.77 -1.44 0.83
C GLU A 35 -3.93 -0.49 1.19
N ALA A 36 -4.64 -0.72 2.29
CA ALA A 36 -5.68 0.19 2.76
C ALA A 36 -5.14 1.58 3.14
N LEU A 37 -3.94 1.65 3.72
CA LEU A 37 -3.27 2.92 4.04
C LEU A 37 -2.77 3.63 2.78
N ARG A 38 -2.18 2.90 1.84
CA ARG A 38 -1.76 3.43 0.54
C ARG A 38 -2.95 3.88 -0.29
N GLY A 39 -4.03 3.11 -0.36
CA GLY A 39 -5.26 3.46 -1.06
C GLY A 39 -5.94 4.69 -0.46
N ARG A 40 -5.97 4.84 0.88
CA ARG A 40 -6.46 6.08 1.52
C ARG A 40 -5.52 7.26 1.30
N ALA A 41 -4.21 7.03 1.28
CA ALA A 41 -3.25 8.08 0.94
C ALA A 41 -3.45 8.50 -0.53
N ASN A 42 -3.49 7.55 -1.47
CA ASN A 42 -3.76 7.79 -2.89
C ASN A 42 -5.09 8.51 -3.07
N HIS A 43 -6.17 8.06 -2.44
CA HIS A 43 -7.49 8.68 -2.59
C HIS A 43 -7.54 10.14 -2.09
N VAL A 44 -6.77 10.48 -1.05
CA VAL A 44 -6.60 11.87 -0.59
C VAL A 44 -5.79 12.71 -1.58
N PHE A 45 -4.94 12.08 -2.40
CA PHE A 45 -4.23 12.70 -3.52
C PHE A 45 -5.00 12.60 -4.87
N GLU A 46 -6.02 11.75 -4.99
CA GLU A 46 -6.85 11.54 -6.19
C GLU A 46 -8.08 12.46 -6.25
N ASP A 47 -8.36 13.25 -5.21
CA ASP A 47 -9.23 14.44 -5.34
C ASP A 47 -8.56 15.56 -6.18
N ASP A 48 -7.45 15.25 -6.84
CA ASP A 48 -6.90 16.02 -7.93
C ASP A 48 -7.58 15.58 -9.24
N PRO A 49 -8.30 16.45 -9.96
CA PRO A 49 -9.02 16.13 -11.20
C PRO A 49 -8.11 15.68 -12.37
N TYR A 50 -6.82 15.47 -12.11
CA TYR A 50 -5.80 14.98 -13.02
C TYR A 50 -5.09 13.71 -12.54
N ALA A 51 -5.54 13.05 -11.47
CA ALA A 51 -4.98 11.78 -11.04
C ALA A 51 -5.29 10.69 -12.08
N ILE A 52 -4.33 10.50 -13.00
CA ILE A 52 -4.30 9.42 -13.99
C ILE A 52 -4.01 8.12 -13.24
N GLU A 53 -4.99 7.55 -12.57
CA GLU A 53 -4.97 6.14 -12.20
C GLU A 53 -5.88 5.40 -13.18
N GLY A 54 -5.30 4.59 -14.08
CA GLY A 54 -6.07 3.74 -14.99
C GLY A 54 -5.70 3.78 -16.47
N ARG A 55 -4.48 4.15 -16.86
CA ARG A 55 -3.95 3.74 -18.18
C ARG A 55 -3.04 2.53 -18.01
N ILE A 56 -3.67 1.40 -17.70
CA ILE A 56 -3.35 0.18 -18.45
C ILE A 56 -3.52 0.59 -19.90
N SER A 57 -2.42 0.94 -20.55
CA SER A 57 -2.39 1.06 -22.00
C SER A 57 -2.45 -0.38 -22.48
N GLU A 58 -3.65 -0.95 -22.44
CA GLU A 58 -4.00 -2.13 -23.18
C GLU A 58 -3.75 -1.73 -24.63
N GLY A 59 -2.56 -2.08 -25.11
CA GLY A 59 -2.19 -1.98 -26.51
C GLY A 59 -2.99 -3.02 -27.25
N ASP A 60 -4.28 -2.75 -27.42
CA ASP A 60 -5.12 -3.42 -28.40
C ASP A 60 -4.68 -2.88 -29.77
N TYR A 61 -4.19 -3.81 -30.60
CA TYR A 61 -3.49 -3.60 -31.86
C TYR A 61 -4.47 -3.41 -33.02
#